data_AF-A0A967LWS1-F1
#
_entry.id   AF-A0A967LWS1-F1
#
_cell.length_a   1.000
_cell.length_b   1.000
_cell.length_c   1.000
_cell.angle_alpha   90.00
_cell.angle_beta   90.00
_cell.angle_gamma   90.00
#
_symmetry.space_group_name_H-M   'P 1'
#
loop_
_entity.id
_entity.type
_entity.pdbx_description
1 polymer ?
#
loop_
_entity_poly.entity_id
_entity_poly.type
_entity_poly.pdbx_seq_one_letter_code
_entity_poly.pdbx_strand_id
1 'polypeptide(L)'
;MGQWDSRDLAFDRYSWDEILFEFYLDSELSEVWDPPGGYSLRYEGNGYGDLDRVKILLDEPPRPVDVGATDFTIEWWLKARPGENGTASCSSEAERWVSGNTMLDRDVYGAGDHGDYGISLMDGRLAFGIHNGSEGTTACGSTDVADGDWHHLAVQREFSTGLLQIFVDGQLDGEAAGPAGDISYRDGRTVNPSYGDEPFLVI
;
A
#
# COMPACT_ATOMS: atom_id res chain seq x y z
N MET A 1 -11.33 13.51 -14.19
CA MET A 1 -11.95 12.46 -13.36
C MET A 1 -11.78 12.85 -11.91
N GLY A 2 -12.86 13.01 -11.15
CA GLY A 2 -12.81 13.12 -9.68
C GLY A 2 -12.97 11.73 -9.07
N GLN A 3 -12.31 11.47 -7.94
CA GLN A 3 -12.31 10.19 -7.21
C GLN A 3 -13.73 9.69 -6.88
N TRP A 4 -14.69 10.60 -6.69
CA TRP A 4 -16.06 10.29 -6.30
C TRP A 4 -16.91 9.76 -7.46
N ASP A 5 -16.68 10.25 -8.68
CA ASP A 5 -17.52 9.92 -9.84
C ASP A 5 -17.25 8.50 -10.35
N SER A 6 -15.98 8.04 -10.31
CA SER A 6 -15.62 6.66 -10.65
C SER A 6 -16.02 5.66 -9.56
N ARG A 7 -16.01 6.08 -8.30
CA ARG A 7 -16.42 5.26 -7.15
C ARG A 7 -17.91 4.91 -7.21
N ASP A 8 -18.76 5.89 -7.50
CA ASP A 8 -20.21 5.68 -7.49
C ASP A 8 -20.64 4.73 -8.62
N LEU A 9 -20.00 4.82 -9.79
CA LEU A 9 -20.22 3.87 -10.89
C LEU A 9 -19.72 2.45 -10.56
N ALA A 10 -18.58 2.33 -9.88
CA ALA A 10 -18.10 1.03 -9.39
C ALA A 10 -19.09 0.40 -8.39
N PHE A 11 -19.70 1.19 -7.50
CA PHE A 11 -20.76 0.73 -6.60
C PHE A 11 -22.04 0.31 -7.33
N ASP A 12 -22.35 0.96 -8.43
CA ASP A 12 -23.44 0.58 -9.34
C ASP A 12 -23.08 -0.61 -10.26
N ARG A 13 -21.94 -1.27 -9.99
CA ARG A 13 -21.43 -2.49 -10.65
C ARG A 13 -21.01 -2.29 -12.10
N TYR A 14 -20.62 -1.08 -12.47
CA TYR A 14 -20.00 -0.83 -13.75
C TYR A 14 -18.60 -1.47 -13.73
N SER A 15 -18.29 -2.19 -14.81
CA SER A 15 -16.93 -2.67 -15.07
C SER A 15 -16.00 -1.50 -15.33
N TRP A 16 -14.69 -1.74 -15.20
CA TRP A 16 -13.67 -0.72 -15.49
C TRP A 16 -13.83 -0.11 -16.89
N ASP A 17 -14.14 -0.93 -17.89
CA ASP A 17 -14.34 -0.47 -19.25
C ASP A 17 -15.56 0.46 -19.36
N GLU A 18 -16.68 0.10 -18.71
CA GLU A 18 -17.88 0.93 -18.69
C GLU A 18 -17.65 2.28 -18.00
N ILE A 19 -16.88 2.31 -16.90
CA ILE A 19 -16.49 3.54 -16.21
C ILE A 19 -15.62 4.42 -17.12
N LEU A 20 -14.68 3.82 -17.85
CA LEU A 20 -13.81 4.57 -18.78
C LEU A 20 -14.59 5.15 -19.96
N PHE A 21 -15.54 4.40 -20.52
CA PHE A 21 -16.37 4.89 -21.63
C PHE A 21 -17.33 6.01 -21.21
N GLU A 22 -17.79 6.04 -19.95
CA GLU A 22 -18.65 7.10 -19.44
C GLU A 22 -17.94 8.47 -19.42
N PHE A 23 -16.64 8.51 -19.07
CA PHE A 23 -15.89 9.77 -18.95
C PHE A 23 -15.08 10.15 -20.19
N TYR A 24 -14.83 9.21 -21.10
CA TYR A 24 -13.99 9.42 -22.28
C TYR A 24 -14.71 9.04 -23.58
N LEU A 25 -15.95 9.51 -23.71
CA LEU A 25 -16.74 9.43 -24.94
C LEU A 25 -15.90 9.85 -26.17
N ASP A 26 -15.97 9.06 -27.24
CA ASP A 26 -15.20 9.21 -28.49
C ASP A 26 -13.67 8.98 -28.38
N SER A 27 -13.17 8.40 -27.29
CA SER A 27 -11.78 7.94 -27.21
C SER A 27 -11.63 6.52 -27.75
N GLU A 28 -10.73 6.33 -28.71
CA GLU A 28 -10.36 5.00 -29.20
C GLU A 28 -9.44 4.34 -28.15
N LEU A 29 -10.02 3.58 -27.21
CA LEU A 29 -9.27 2.83 -26.21
C LEU A 29 -8.88 1.47 -26.79
N SER A 30 -7.59 1.26 -27.02
CA SER A 30 -7.05 -0.06 -27.35
C SER A 30 -6.74 -0.82 -26.07
N GLU A 31 -7.39 -1.97 -25.85
CA GLU A 31 -7.00 -2.91 -24.81
C GLU A 31 -5.54 -3.33 -25.00
N VAL A 32 -4.70 -3.05 -24.02
CA VAL A 32 -3.33 -3.58 -23.95
C VAL A 32 -3.36 -4.75 -22.99
N TRP A 33 -3.59 -5.94 -23.53
CA TRP A 33 -3.50 -7.18 -22.77
C TRP A 33 -2.02 -7.49 -22.45
N ASP A 34 -1.72 -7.52 -21.15
CA ASP A 34 -0.61 -8.20 -20.47
C ASP A 34 0.84 -7.68 -20.72
N PRO A 35 1.45 -6.92 -19.78
CA PRO A 35 0.87 -6.24 -18.61
C PRO A 35 0.38 -4.82 -18.96
N PRO A 36 -0.54 -4.24 -18.17
CA PRO A 36 -0.92 -2.85 -18.34
C PRO A 36 0.30 -1.97 -18.01
N GLY A 37 0.81 -1.23 -19.00
CA GLY A 37 1.74 -0.12 -18.73
C GLY A 37 3.25 -0.44 -18.70
N GLY A 38 3.76 -1.30 -19.58
CA GLY A 38 5.05 -1.09 -20.27
C GLY A 38 6.39 -1.22 -19.52
N TYR A 39 6.49 -1.15 -18.19
CA TYR A 39 7.74 -1.38 -17.43
C TYR A 39 7.45 -1.85 -16.01
N SER A 40 8.32 -2.70 -15.46
CA SER A 40 8.28 -3.11 -14.04
C SER A 40 9.63 -2.90 -13.38
N LEU A 41 9.61 -2.64 -12.07
CA LEU A 41 10.79 -2.72 -11.22
C LEU A 41 10.89 -4.14 -10.67
N ARG A 42 12.12 -4.66 -10.61
CA ARG A 42 12.41 -5.95 -9.98
C ARG A 42 13.34 -5.71 -8.80
N TYR A 43 12.94 -6.25 -7.67
CA TYR A 43 13.69 -6.25 -6.42
C TYR A 43 14.08 -7.69 -6.10
N GLU A 44 15.32 -7.91 -5.63
CA GLU A 44 15.82 -9.24 -5.29
C GLU A 44 15.78 -9.49 -3.77
N GLY A 45 15.10 -8.63 -3.00
CA GLY A 45 14.90 -8.79 -1.56
C GLY A 45 16.14 -8.45 -0.71
N ASN A 46 17.00 -7.55 -1.19
CA ASN A 46 18.19 -7.15 -0.44
C ASN A 46 17.82 -6.28 0.80
N GLY A 47 17.88 -6.87 1.99
CA GLY A 47 17.49 -6.19 3.24
C GLY A 47 18.52 -5.23 3.86
N TYR A 48 19.60 -4.87 3.17
CA TYR A 48 20.66 -4.01 3.74
C TYR A 48 21.35 -3.12 2.70
N GLY A 49 21.95 -2.02 3.17
CA GLY A 49 22.85 -1.19 2.38
C GLY A 49 22.19 -0.30 1.32
N ASP A 50 20.91 0.03 1.50
CA ASP A 50 20.12 0.81 0.53
C ASP A 50 20.07 0.21 -0.88
N LEU A 51 20.22 -1.11 -0.97
CA LEU A 51 20.01 -1.87 -2.21
C LEU A 51 18.52 -2.08 -2.44
N ASP A 52 18.15 -2.24 -3.72
CA ASP A 52 16.81 -2.65 -4.17
C ASP A 52 15.69 -1.83 -3.53
N ARG A 53 15.80 -0.50 -3.57
CA ARG A 53 14.76 0.39 -3.07
C ARG A 53 14.66 1.69 -3.87
N VAL A 54 13.45 2.22 -3.94
CA VAL A 54 13.12 3.56 -4.39
C VAL A 54 12.69 4.37 -3.18
N LYS A 55 13.32 5.53 -2.98
CA LYS A 55 12.99 6.45 -1.89
C LYS A 55 12.30 7.68 -2.46
N ILE A 56 11.07 7.95 -2.01
CA ILE A 56 10.28 9.12 -2.40
C ILE A 56 10.16 10.03 -1.19
N LEU A 57 10.79 11.20 -1.25
CA LEU A 57 10.78 12.16 -0.14
C LEU A 57 9.34 12.67 0.07
N LEU A 58 8.89 12.70 1.33
CA LEU A 58 7.53 13.07 1.74
C LEU A 58 7.37 14.58 1.98
N ASP A 59 8.42 15.21 2.53
CA ASP A 59 8.40 16.60 2.99
C ASP A 59 9.62 17.40 2.48
N GLU A 60 9.73 18.67 2.86
CA GLU A 60 10.72 19.66 2.42
C GLU A 60 10.72 19.89 0.88
N PRO A 61 9.61 20.38 0.29
CA PRO A 61 8.30 20.71 0.89
C PRO A 61 7.32 19.51 0.92
N PRO A 62 6.16 19.63 1.60
CA PRO A 62 5.14 18.59 1.64
C PRO A 62 4.72 18.12 0.25
N ARG A 63 4.55 16.80 0.07
CA ARG A 63 4.27 16.18 -1.22
C ARG A 63 2.98 15.37 -1.20
N PRO A 64 2.22 15.32 -2.31
CA PRO A 64 0.96 14.55 -2.38
C PRO A 64 1.07 13.05 -2.12
N VAL A 65 2.29 12.49 -2.15
CA VAL A 65 2.55 11.08 -1.81
C VAL A 65 2.42 10.81 -0.30
N ASP A 66 2.49 11.86 0.52
CA ASP A 66 2.20 11.78 1.94
C ASP A 66 0.68 11.67 2.17
N VAL A 67 0.23 10.45 2.45
CA VAL A 67 -1.18 10.11 2.67
C VAL A 67 -1.40 9.71 4.12
N GLY A 68 -2.64 9.85 4.60
CA GLY A 68 -3.01 9.48 5.97
C GLY A 68 -3.80 10.54 6.73
N ALA A 69 -3.81 11.78 6.24
CA ALA A 69 -4.63 12.88 6.77
C ALA A 69 -6.12 12.77 6.38
N THR A 70 -6.44 11.86 5.45
CA THR A 70 -7.80 11.48 5.03
C THR A 70 -7.81 9.98 4.68
N ASP A 71 -8.95 9.47 4.23
CA ASP A 71 -9.03 8.15 3.61
C ASP A 71 -8.02 8.04 2.46
N PHE A 72 -7.44 6.86 2.28
CA PHE A 72 -6.55 6.61 1.16
C PHE A 72 -6.65 5.17 0.66
N THR A 73 -6.20 5.00 -0.58
CA THR A 73 -5.98 3.71 -1.23
C THR A 73 -4.58 3.70 -1.84
N ILE A 74 -3.87 2.58 -1.70
CA ILE A 74 -2.62 2.31 -2.41
C ILE A 74 -2.86 1.05 -3.25
N GLU A 75 -2.59 1.11 -4.56
CA GLU A 75 -2.78 -0.01 -5.48
C GLU A 75 -1.59 -0.19 -6.44
N TRP A 76 -1.29 -1.44 -6.79
CA TRP A 76 -0.18 -1.80 -7.69
C TRP A 76 -0.37 -3.21 -8.27
N TRP A 77 0.39 -3.52 -9.32
CA TRP A 77 0.55 -4.89 -9.82
C TRP A 77 1.80 -5.54 -9.20
N LEU A 78 1.67 -6.78 -8.74
CA LEU A 78 2.75 -7.56 -8.16
C LEU A 78 2.91 -8.90 -8.87
N LYS A 79 4.15 -9.33 -9.04
CA LYS A 79 4.50 -10.72 -9.37
C LYS A 79 5.57 -11.20 -8.41
N ALA A 80 5.25 -12.21 -7.61
CA ALA A 80 6.17 -12.87 -6.68
C ALA A 80 6.24 -14.37 -7.01
N ARG A 81 7.41 -15.00 -6.82
CA ARG A 81 7.61 -16.41 -7.17
C ARG A 81 7.38 -17.33 -5.98
N PRO A 82 6.89 -18.55 -6.22
CA PRO A 82 6.72 -19.54 -5.16
C PRO A 82 8.03 -19.87 -4.46
N GLY A 83 8.04 -19.83 -3.13
CA GLY A 83 9.15 -20.26 -2.29
C GLY A 83 10.36 -19.30 -2.23
N GLU A 84 10.28 -18.12 -2.85
CA GLU A 84 11.26 -17.05 -2.66
C GLU A 84 10.91 -16.22 -1.41
N ASN A 85 11.92 -15.71 -0.70
CA ASN A 85 11.77 -14.82 0.46
C ASN A 85 10.82 -15.35 1.57
N GLY A 86 11.02 -16.59 2.02
CA GLY A 86 10.13 -17.21 3.02
C GLY A 86 10.04 -16.42 4.34
N THR A 87 8.82 -16.18 4.80
CA THR A 87 8.49 -15.49 6.06
C THR A 87 7.46 -16.27 6.86
N ALA A 88 7.25 -15.91 8.12
CA ALA A 88 6.17 -16.49 8.92
C ALA A 88 4.80 -15.99 8.45
N SER A 89 3.74 -16.76 8.72
CA SER A 89 2.37 -16.33 8.42
C SER A 89 1.98 -15.06 9.18
N CYS A 90 1.09 -14.28 8.57
CA CYS A 90 0.58 -13.05 9.14
C CYS A 90 -0.22 -13.29 10.44
N SER A 91 -0.15 -12.34 11.36
CA SER A 91 -1.01 -12.28 12.55
C SER A 91 -1.53 -10.86 12.71
N SER A 92 -2.80 -10.71 13.05
CA SER A 92 -3.44 -9.39 13.22
C SER A 92 -3.04 -8.65 14.49
N GLU A 93 -2.10 -9.19 15.26
CA GLU A 93 -1.60 -8.59 16.50
C GLU A 93 -0.51 -7.55 16.18
N ALA A 94 -0.71 -6.32 16.67
CA ALA A 94 0.27 -5.23 16.60
C ALA A 94 0.77 -4.95 15.17
N GLU A 95 2.00 -4.45 15.05
CA GLU A 95 2.66 -4.08 13.79
C GLU A 95 3.38 -5.28 13.14
N ARG A 96 2.78 -6.48 13.14
CA ARG A 96 3.47 -7.68 12.65
C ARG A 96 3.95 -7.58 11.20
N TRP A 97 3.32 -6.73 10.39
CA TRP A 97 3.71 -6.44 9.02
C TRP A 97 5.21 -6.15 8.86
N VAL A 98 5.88 -5.52 9.84
CA VAL A 98 7.33 -5.20 9.80
C VAL A 98 8.24 -6.43 9.76
N SER A 99 7.69 -7.63 10.02
CA SER A 99 8.42 -8.90 9.96
C SER A 99 8.13 -9.70 8.69
N GLY A 100 7.33 -9.16 7.77
CA GLY A 100 7.19 -9.68 6.42
C GLY A 100 8.28 -9.19 5.48
N ASN A 101 8.14 -9.55 4.21
CA ASN A 101 8.95 -8.94 3.14
C ASN A 101 8.31 -7.60 2.77
N THR A 102 8.83 -6.51 3.31
CA THR A 102 8.30 -5.16 3.08
C THR A 102 8.38 -4.79 1.60
N MET A 103 7.25 -4.36 1.06
CA MET A 103 7.10 -3.84 -0.31
C MET A 103 6.91 -2.32 -0.31
N LEU A 104 6.37 -1.79 0.78
CA LEU A 104 6.17 -0.38 0.98
C LEU A 104 6.35 -0.08 2.47
N ASP A 105 7.20 0.90 2.77
CA ASP A 105 7.50 1.33 4.13
C ASP A 105 7.40 2.85 4.23
N ARG A 106 6.53 3.33 5.12
CA ARG A 106 6.39 4.74 5.47
C ARG A 106 6.71 4.88 6.95
N ASP A 107 7.99 4.70 7.27
CA ASP A 107 8.48 4.65 8.64
C ASP A 107 8.53 6.04 9.31
N VAL A 108 8.38 6.04 10.62
CA VAL A 108 8.51 7.20 11.51
C VAL A 108 9.28 6.74 12.74
N TYR A 109 10.54 7.18 12.85
CA TYR A 109 11.38 6.74 13.96
C TYR A 109 11.01 7.45 15.27
N GLY A 110 11.10 6.72 16.39
CA GLY A 110 10.99 7.29 17.73
C GLY A 110 9.55 7.34 18.26
N ALA A 111 9.11 8.48 18.80
CA ALA A 111 7.86 8.59 19.55
C ALA A 111 6.58 8.54 18.69
N GLY A 112 6.64 7.96 17.49
CA GLY A 112 5.47 7.66 16.67
C GLY A 112 4.76 8.86 16.02
N ASP A 113 4.88 10.09 16.53
CA ASP A 113 4.20 11.30 16.01
C ASP A 113 2.73 11.02 15.59
N HIS A 114 2.36 11.19 14.32
CA HIS A 114 1.05 10.80 13.80
C HIS A 114 0.93 9.30 13.51
N GLY A 115 2.04 8.58 13.31
CA GLY A 115 2.03 7.16 13.04
C GLY A 115 2.98 6.74 11.94
N ASP A 116 2.94 5.46 11.56
CA ASP A 116 3.59 4.83 10.41
C ASP A 116 2.60 3.90 9.69
N TYR A 117 2.96 3.48 8.49
CA TYR A 117 2.28 2.39 7.80
C TYR A 117 3.20 1.67 6.86
N GLY A 118 2.82 0.43 6.54
CA GLY A 118 3.50 -0.30 5.50
C GLY A 118 2.77 -1.55 5.07
N ILE A 119 3.31 -2.15 4.01
CA ILE A 119 2.74 -3.29 3.32
C ILE A 119 3.86 -4.31 3.12
N SER A 120 3.60 -5.56 3.50
CA SER A 120 4.55 -6.64 3.32
C SER A 120 3.88 -7.93 2.81
N LEU A 121 4.70 -8.86 2.32
CA LEU A 121 4.26 -10.25 2.13
C LEU A 121 4.67 -11.11 3.34
N MET A 122 3.69 -11.80 3.90
CA MET A 122 3.85 -12.74 5.01
C MET A 122 3.31 -14.10 4.59
N ASP A 123 4.20 -15.08 4.40
CA ASP A 123 3.85 -16.42 3.90
C ASP A 123 3.01 -16.35 2.62
N GLY A 124 3.49 -15.56 1.65
CA GLY A 124 2.84 -15.36 0.34
C GLY A 124 1.62 -14.44 0.33
N ARG A 125 1.14 -13.96 1.48
CA ARG A 125 -0.09 -13.16 1.60
C ARG A 125 0.21 -11.72 1.98
N LEU A 126 -0.66 -10.79 1.58
CA LEU A 126 -0.51 -9.39 1.98
C LEU A 126 -0.71 -9.23 3.49
N ALA A 127 0.13 -8.40 4.08
CA ALA A 127 -0.03 -7.84 5.41
C ALA A 127 0.02 -6.31 5.28
N PHE A 128 -1.05 -5.63 5.71
CA PHE A 128 -1.15 -4.17 5.68
C PHE A 128 -1.25 -3.67 7.11
N GLY A 129 -0.25 -2.91 7.55
CA GLY A 129 -0.22 -2.41 8.91
C GLY A 129 -0.15 -0.90 9.03
N ILE A 130 -0.71 -0.43 10.14
CA ILE A 130 -0.75 0.97 10.55
C ILE A 130 -0.37 1.03 12.02
N HIS A 131 0.35 2.08 12.39
CA HIS A 131 0.45 2.57 13.76
C HIS A 131 0.09 4.06 13.78
N ASN A 132 -0.51 4.55 14.85
CA ASN A 132 -0.83 5.98 15.01
C ASN A 132 0.02 6.70 16.09
N GLY A 133 1.17 6.11 16.42
CA GLY A 133 2.05 6.55 17.51
C GLY A 133 1.65 6.05 18.90
N SER A 134 0.49 5.41 19.05
CA SER A 134 0.02 4.84 20.32
C SER A 134 -0.48 3.40 20.21
N GLU A 135 -1.15 3.06 19.12
CA GLU A 135 -1.76 1.77 18.86
C GLU A 135 -1.44 1.32 17.43
N GLY A 136 -1.22 0.01 17.27
CA GLY A 136 -0.85 -0.61 15.99
C GLY A 136 -1.73 -1.80 15.66
N THR A 137 -1.94 -2.03 14.37
CA THR A 137 -2.70 -3.17 13.86
C THR A 137 -2.17 -3.59 12.50
N THR A 138 -2.29 -4.88 12.20
CA THR A 138 -2.03 -5.46 10.89
C THR A 138 -3.29 -6.16 10.37
N ALA A 139 -3.79 -5.75 9.21
CA ALA A 139 -4.73 -6.56 8.44
C ALA A 139 -3.97 -7.65 7.69
N CYS A 140 -4.51 -8.88 7.69
CA CYS A 140 -3.92 -10.02 7.01
C CYS A 140 -4.85 -10.46 5.87
N GLY A 141 -4.29 -10.57 4.67
CA GLY A 141 -4.94 -11.22 3.54
C GLY A 141 -4.99 -12.73 3.69
N SER A 142 -5.75 -13.37 2.82
CA SER A 142 -5.97 -14.82 2.79
C SER A 142 -5.41 -15.49 1.53
N THR A 143 -5.29 -14.73 0.44
CA THR A 143 -4.84 -15.20 -0.86
C THR A 143 -3.32 -15.22 -0.95
N ASP A 144 -2.76 -16.37 -1.30
CA ASP A 144 -1.33 -16.49 -1.63
C ASP A 144 -1.10 -15.90 -3.03
N VAL A 145 -0.40 -14.78 -3.09
CA VAL A 145 -0.08 -14.03 -4.32
C VAL A 145 1.35 -14.29 -4.80
N ALA A 146 2.07 -15.20 -4.13
CA ALA A 146 3.41 -15.65 -4.52
C ALA A 146 3.36 -16.92 -5.36
N ASP A 147 2.42 -16.99 -6.31
CA ASP A 147 2.18 -18.16 -7.17
C ASP A 147 2.94 -18.10 -8.51
N GLY A 148 3.58 -16.97 -8.80
CA GLY A 148 4.34 -16.73 -10.03
C GLY A 148 3.56 -15.99 -11.10
N ASP A 149 2.31 -15.61 -10.86
CA ASP A 149 1.49 -14.81 -11.77
C ASP A 149 1.40 -13.34 -11.33
N TRP A 150 0.83 -12.50 -12.18
CA TRP A 150 0.60 -11.08 -11.88
C TRP A 150 -0.74 -10.92 -11.18
N HIS A 151 -0.75 -10.24 -10.04
CA HIS A 151 -1.95 -9.88 -9.29
C HIS A 151 -2.10 -8.37 -9.17
N HIS A 152 -3.33 -7.88 -9.29
CA HIS A 152 -3.67 -6.52 -8.92
C HIS A 152 -3.96 -6.46 -7.43
N LEU A 153 -3.25 -5.60 -6.71
CA LEU A 153 -3.36 -5.47 -5.26
C LEU A 153 -3.81 -4.07 -4.91
N ALA A 154 -4.69 -3.96 -3.91
CA ALA A 154 -5.03 -2.68 -3.32
C ALA A 154 -5.18 -2.81 -1.80
N VAL A 155 -4.81 -1.76 -1.08
CA VAL A 155 -5.13 -1.59 0.34
C VAL A 155 -5.83 -0.27 0.55
N GLN A 156 -6.79 -0.24 1.47
CA GLN A 156 -7.56 0.95 1.83
C GLN A 156 -7.55 1.16 3.33
N ARG A 157 -7.51 2.43 3.75
CA ARG A 157 -7.80 2.85 5.11
C ARG A 157 -8.88 3.91 5.14
N GLU A 158 -9.88 3.74 6.01
CA GLU A 158 -10.84 4.79 6.38
C GLU A 158 -10.31 5.60 7.57
N PHE A 159 -10.20 6.92 7.42
CA PHE A 159 -9.67 7.83 8.43
C PHE A 159 -10.51 7.85 9.70
N SER A 160 -11.84 7.86 9.54
CA SER A 160 -12.76 8.09 10.67
C SER A 160 -12.91 6.90 11.60
N THR A 161 -12.82 5.67 11.07
CA THR A 161 -12.98 4.43 11.83
C THR A 161 -11.67 3.67 12.02
N GLY A 162 -10.66 3.92 11.19
CA GLY A 162 -9.43 3.14 11.15
C GLY A 162 -9.58 1.78 10.45
N LEU A 163 -10.70 1.51 9.77
CA LEU A 163 -10.89 0.25 9.05
C LEU A 163 -9.81 0.07 7.97
N LEU A 164 -9.09 -1.04 8.05
CA LEU A 164 -8.08 -1.48 7.08
C LEU A 164 -8.68 -2.57 6.21
N GLN A 165 -8.51 -2.48 4.90
CA GLN A 165 -8.99 -3.48 3.95
C GLN A 165 -7.91 -3.81 2.93
N ILE A 166 -7.85 -5.08 2.54
CA ILE A 166 -6.94 -5.63 1.55
C ILE A 166 -7.79 -6.21 0.42
N PHE A 167 -7.40 -5.94 -0.82
CA PHE A 167 -8.04 -6.46 -2.01
C PHE A 167 -7.01 -7.14 -2.90
N VAL A 168 -7.37 -8.32 -3.42
CA VAL A 168 -6.60 -9.08 -4.42
C VAL A 168 -7.50 -9.29 -5.63
N ASP A 169 -7.02 -8.86 -6.79
CA ASP A 169 -7.73 -8.94 -8.08
C ASP A 169 -9.15 -8.35 -8.02
N GLY A 170 -9.28 -7.24 -7.28
CA GLY A 170 -10.54 -6.50 -7.08
C GLY A 170 -11.52 -7.15 -6.09
N GLN A 171 -11.15 -8.23 -5.41
CA GLN A 171 -11.96 -8.89 -4.38
C GLN A 171 -11.42 -8.58 -2.99
N LEU A 172 -12.31 -8.33 -2.01
CA LEU A 172 -11.92 -8.18 -0.61
C LEU A 172 -11.30 -9.48 -0.10
N ASP A 173 -10.06 -9.40 0.38
CA ASP A 173 -9.25 -10.55 0.81
C ASP A 173 -8.99 -10.58 2.32
N GLY A 174 -9.00 -9.41 2.97
CA GLY A 174 -8.82 -9.31 4.42
C GLY A 174 -9.16 -7.93 4.96
N GLU A 175 -9.50 -7.86 6.24
CA GLU A 175 -9.77 -6.59 6.93
C GLU A 175 -9.43 -6.67 8.42
N ALA A 176 -9.18 -5.50 9.02
CA ALA A 176 -9.00 -5.36 10.46
C ALA A 176 -9.42 -3.97 10.93
N ALA A 177 -9.91 -3.87 12.17
CA ALA A 177 -10.11 -2.59 12.83
C ALA A 177 -8.76 -2.06 13.30
N GLY A 178 -8.28 -0.97 12.69
CA GLY A 178 -7.07 -0.27 13.07
C GLY A 178 -7.33 1.04 13.81
N PRO A 179 -6.27 1.79 14.14
CA PRO A 179 -6.42 3.10 14.76
C PRO A 179 -7.04 4.11 13.79
N ALA A 180 -7.95 4.95 14.29
CA ALA A 180 -8.54 6.07 13.56
C ALA A 180 -7.66 7.33 13.64
N GLY A 181 -7.99 8.35 12.84
CA GLY A 181 -7.35 9.66 12.85
C GLY A 181 -6.19 9.80 11.87
N ASP A 182 -5.44 10.89 12.04
CA ASP A 182 -4.34 11.27 11.17
C ASP A 182 -3.14 10.36 11.36
N ILE A 183 -2.66 9.81 10.25
CA ILE A 183 -1.43 9.04 10.14
C ILE A 183 -0.57 9.52 8.97
N SER A 184 -0.68 10.78 8.52
CA SER A 184 0.27 11.34 7.55
C SER A 184 1.63 11.57 8.21
N TYR A 185 2.66 11.74 7.41
CA TYR A 185 3.89 12.36 7.88
C TYR A 185 3.60 13.82 8.29
N ARG A 186 4.26 14.32 9.33
CA ARG A 186 4.02 15.68 9.82
C ARG A 186 4.95 16.67 9.13
N ASP A 187 4.37 17.64 8.45
CA ASP A 187 5.09 18.76 7.84
C ASP A 187 6.04 19.47 8.82
N GLY A 188 7.28 19.70 8.37
CA GLY A 188 8.32 20.37 9.12
C GLY A 188 8.85 19.56 10.31
N ARG A 189 8.64 18.24 10.33
CA ARG A 189 9.17 17.37 11.38
C ARG A 189 10.71 17.38 11.37
N THR A 190 11.30 17.59 12.55
CA THR A 190 12.75 17.47 12.72
C THR A 190 13.17 16.01 12.70
N VAL A 191 13.92 15.62 11.68
CA VAL A 191 14.47 14.26 11.53
C VAL A 191 15.89 14.19 12.09
N ASN A 192 16.22 13.11 12.78
CA ASN A 192 17.61 12.80 13.10
C ASN A 192 18.30 12.34 11.80
N PRO A 193 19.39 12.99 11.36
CA PRO A 193 20.07 12.62 10.12
C PRO A 193 20.60 11.17 10.08
N SER A 194 20.63 10.48 11.22
CA SER A 194 21.01 9.06 11.32
C SER A 194 19.89 8.11 10.89
N TYR A 195 18.66 8.58 10.74
CA TYR A 195 17.52 7.80 10.25
C TYR A 195 17.44 7.91 8.73
N GLY A 196 18.07 6.97 8.04
CA GLY A 196 18.29 7.03 6.59
C GLY A 196 17.03 6.83 5.73
N ASP A 197 15.93 6.34 6.32
CA ASP A 197 14.67 6.05 5.64
C ASP A 197 13.56 7.06 6.00
N GLU A 198 13.82 8.01 6.91
CA GLU A 198 12.93 9.15 7.20
C GLU A 198 13.50 10.43 6.55
N PRO A 199 12.71 11.28 5.86
CA PRO A 199 11.25 11.24 5.69
C PRO A 199 10.85 10.70 4.31
N PHE A 200 11.06 9.42 4.05
CA PHE A 200 10.78 8.81 2.76
C PHE A 200 9.63 7.80 2.85
N LEU A 201 8.85 7.73 1.77
CA LEU A 201 8.18 6.50 1.40
C LEU A 201 9.20 5.61 0.68
N VAL A 202 9.37 4.38 1.14
CA VAL A 202 10.33 3.42 0.58
C VAL A 202 9.57 2.31 -0.13
N ILE A 203 9.99 1.98 -1.36
CA ILE A 203 9.48 0.87 -2.19
C ILE A 203 10.63 -0.06 -2.58
#